data_AF-A0A174F7H2-F1
#
_entry.id   AF-A0A174F7H2-F1
#
_cell.length_a   1.000
_cell.length_b   1.000
_cell.length_c   1.000
_cell.angle_alpha   90.00
_cell.angle_beta   90.00
_cell.angle_gamma   90.00
#
_symmetry.space_group_name_H-M   'P 1'
#
loop_
_entity.id
_entity.type
_entity.pdbx_description
1 polymer ?
#
loop_
_entity_poly.entity_id
_entity_poly.type
_entity_poly.pdbx_seq_one_letter_code
_entity_poly.pdbx_strand_id
1 'polypeptide(L)' 'MLLFVEERINTTIERCGSVISVNDFLASPDKMDIFDATCMRLQTIGETVKNIDDLTNHEF' A
#
# COMPACT_ATOMS: atom_id res chain seq x y z
N MET A 1 12.62 5.04 -7.60
CA MET A 1 12.08 4.30 -6.44
C MET A 1 11.06 5.12 -5.66
N LEU A 2 11.35 6.39 -5.32
CA LEU A 2 10.38 7.26 -4.63
C LEU A 2 9.09 7.53 -5.44
N LEU A 3 9.17 7.83 -6.74
CA LEU A 3 7.98 7.99 -7.59
C LEU A 3 7.11 6.72 -7.65
N PHE A 4 7.75 5.54 -7.62
CA PHE A 4 7.03 4.28 -7.55
C PHE A 4 6.29 4.15 -6.22
N VAL A 5 6.97 4.42 -5.09
CA VAL A 5 6.31 4.44 -3.77
C VAL A 5 5.11 5.39 -3.76
N GLU A 6 5.27 6.59 -4.29
CA GLU A 6 4.19 7.59 -4.41
C GLU A 6 3.01 7.07 -5.24
N GLU A 7 3.26 6.49 -6.41
CA GLU A 7 2.22 5.88 -7.25
C GLU A 7 1.46 4.78 -6.50
N ARG A 8 2.18 3.93 -5.75
CA ARG A 8 1.56 2.85 -4.96
C ARG A 8 0.70 3.39 -3.81
N ILE A 9 1.14 4.46 -3.15
CA ILE A 9 0.38 5.14 -2.10
C ILE A 9 -0.89 5.75 -2.70
N ASN A 10 -0.78 6.51 -3.79
CA ASN A 10 -1.92 7.15 -4.45
C ASN A 10 -2.96 6.13 -4.90
N THR A 11 -2.51 5.02 -5.51
CA THR A 11 -3.39 3.91 -5.90
C THR A 11 -4.11 3.31 -4.68
N THR A 12 -3.41 3.16 -3.56
CA THR A 12 -4.00 2.61 -2.32
C THR A 12 -5.09 3.53 -1.79
N ILE A 13 -4.83 4.84 -1.75
CA ILE A 13 -5.81 5.84 -1.32
C ILE A 13 -7.05 5.82 -2.22
N GLU A 14 -6.86 5.82 -3.55
CA GLU A 14 -7.96 5.78 -4.51
C GLU A 14 -8.84 4.53 -4.33
N ARG A 15 -8.22 3.36 -4.20
CA ARG A 15 -8.95 2.08 -4.08
C ARG A 15 -9.65 1.91 -2.74
N CYS A 16 -9.12 2.51 -1.68
CA CYS A 16 -9.73 2.52 -0.35
C CYS A 16 -10.69 3.70 -0.14
N GLY A 17 -10.90 4.57 -1.13
CA GLY A 17 -11.68 5.81 -0.96
C GLY A 17 -13.14 5.61 -0.52
N SER A 18 -13.73 4.42 -0.77
CA SER A 18 -15.09 4.08 -0.31
C SER A 18 -15.14 3.37 1.05
N VAL A 19 -13.99 3.11 1.67
CA VAL A 19 -13.88 2.36 2.93
C VAL A 19 -13.92 3.34 4.09
N ILE A 20 -14.92 3.21 4.95
CA ILE A 20 -15.14 4.07 6.11
C ILE A 20 -14.82 3.31 7.40
N SER A 21 -15.01 1.98 7.39
CA SER A 21 -14.76 1.10 8.52
C SER A 21 -14.12 -0.23 8.09
N VAL A 22 -13.53 -0.94 9.05
CA VAL A 22 -12.95 -2.28 8.82
C VAL A 22 -14.01 -3.26 8.29
N ASN A 23 -15.26 -3.13 8.73
CA ASN A 23 -16.33 -4.01 8.30
C ASN A 23 -16.64 -3.88 6.79
N ASP A 24 -16.30 -2.75 6.17
CA ASP A 24 -16.54 -2.53 4.74
C ASP A 24 -15.67 -3.44 3.87
N PHE A 25 -14.48 -3.83 4.36
CA PHE A 25 -13.63 -4.82 3.71
C PHE A 25 -14.21 -6.24 3.82
N LEU A 26 -14.92 -6.54 4.90
CA LEU A 26 -15.47 -7.86 5.18
C LEU A 26 -16.88 -8.06 4.60
N ALA A 27 -17.47 -7.01 4.02
CA ALA A 27 -18.85 -7.01 3.55
C ALA A 27 -19.10 -7.93 2.34
N SER A 28 -18.07 -8.25 1.56
CA SER A 28 -18.17 -9.14 0.40
C SER A 28 -16.79 -9.66 -0.05
N PRO A 29 -16.73 -10.75 -0.82
CA PRO A 29 -15.49 -11.24 -1.44
C PRO A 29 -14.73 -10.15 -2.20
N ASP A 30 -15.41 -9.39 -3.06
CA ASP A 30 -14.79 -8.31 -3.84
C ASP A 30 -14.15 -7.23 -2.95
N LYS A 31 -14.73 -6.95 -1.79
CA LYS A 31 -14.19 -6.00 -0.83
C LYS A 31 -12.99 -6.58 -0.07
N MET A 32 -12.98 -7.88 0.19
CA MET A 32 -11.81 -8.58 0.74
C MET A 32 -10.66 -8.59 -0.27
N ASP A 33 -10.94 -8.73 -1.57
CA ASP A 33 -9.91 -8.62 -2.61
C ASP A 33 -9.26 -7.22 -2.63
N ILE A 34 -10.04 -6.15 -2.39
CA ILE A 34 -9.49 -4.80 -2.24
C ILE A 34 -8.56 -4.72 -1.01
N PHE A 35 -8.94 -5.36 0.09
CA PHE A 35 -8.12 -5.42 1.30
C PHE A 35 -6.81 -6.16 1.04
N ASP A 36 -6.86 -7.36 0.47
CA ASP A 36 -5.69 -8.17 0.16
C ASP A 36 -4.76 -7.45 -0.81
N ALA A 37 -5.33 -6.88 -1.88
CA ALA A 37 -4.56 -6.09 -2.83
C ALA A 37 -3.90 -4.88 -2.15
N THR A 38 -4.58 -4.24 -1.19
CA THR A 38 -4.05 -3.13 -0.38
C THR A 38 -2.86 -3.57 0.47
N CYS A 39 -2.98 -4.68 1.18
CA CYS A 39 -1.89 -5.29 1.95
C CYS A 39 -0.66 -5.56 1.07
N MET A 40 -0.86 -6.13 -0.12
CA MET A 40 0.23 -6.32 -1.08
C MET A 40 0.88 -5.00 -1.51
N ARG A 41 0.11 -3.93 -1.73
CA ARG A 41 0.69 -2.60 -2.06
C ARG A 41 1.57 -2.09 -0.93
N LEU A 42 1.09 -2.18 0.31
CA LEU A 42 1.80 -1.72 1.50
C LEU A 42 3.10 -2.50 1.71
N GLN A 43 3.07 -3.81 1.51
CA GLN A 43 4.28 -4.65 1.56
C GLN A 43 5.32 -4.17 0.54
N THR A 44 4.93 -4.01 -0.73
CA THR A 44 5.85 -3.56 -1.79
C THR A 44 6.39 -2.15 -1.54
N ILE A 45 5.57 -1.25 -0.97
CA ILE A 45 6.03 0.08 -0.53
C ILE A 45 7.12 -0.08 0.53
N GLY A 46 6.88 -0.87 1.58
CA GLY A 46 7.84 -1.10 2.66
C GLY A 46 9.15 -1.70 2.18
N GLU A 47 9.09 -2.71 1.30
CA GLU A 47 10.28 -3.30 0.67
C GLU A 47 11.05 -2.27 -0.17
N THR A 48 10.36 -1.40 -0.91
CA THR A 48 11.01 -0.38 -1.71
C THR A 48 11.67 0.70 -0.85
N VAL A 49 11.01 1.12 0.24
CA VAL A 49 11.56 2.09 1.20
C VAL A 49 12.80 1.51 1.87
N LYS A 50 12.76 0.24 2.29
CA LYS A 50 13.94 -0.46 2.82
C LYS A 50 15.09 -0.48 1.81
N ASN A 51 14.82 -0.80 0.56
CA ASN A 51 15.86 -0.78 -0.47
C ASN A 51 16.45 0.61 -0.71
N ILE A 52 15.66 1.69 -0.54
CA ILE A 52 16.19 3.06 -0.59
C ILE A 52 17.12 3.31 0.60
N ASP A 53 16.69 2.94 1.80
CA ASP A 53 17.47 3.08 3.04
C ASP A 53 18.82 2.34 2.95
N ASP A 54 18.81 1.11 2.42
CA ASP A 54 20.00 0.32 2.14
C ASP A 54 20.93 1.02 1.12
N LEU A 55 20.38 1.63 0.06
CA LEU A 55 21.15 2.40 -0.94
C LEU A 55 21.74 3.70 -0.37
N THR A 56 21.12 4.25 0.67
CA THR A 56 21.60 5.43 1.39
C THR A 56 22.48 5.07 2.59
N ASN A 57 22.88 3.81 2.73
CA ASN A 57 23.69 3.29 3.85
C ASN A 57 23.11 3.63 5.24
N HIS A 58 21.78 3.74 5.35
CA HIS A 58 21.10 4.14 6.59
C HIS A 58 21.48 5.53 7.13
N GLU A 59 21.98 6.42 6.27
CA GLU A 59 22.45 7.75 6.68
C GLU A 59 21.36 8.86 6.56
N PHE A 60 20.18 8.53 6.04
CA PHE A 60 19.10 9.49 5.74
C PHE A 60 17.73 8.99 6.17
#